data_AF-A0A6A3EG40-F1
#
_entry.id   AF-A0A6A3EG40-F1
#
_cell.length_a   1.000
_cell.length_b   1.000
_cell.length_c   1.000
_cell.angle_alpha   90.00
_cell.angle_beta   90.00
_cell.angle_gamma   90.00
#
_symmetry.space_group_name_H-M   'P 1'
#
loop_
_entity.id
_entity.type
_entity.pdbx_description
1 polymer ?
#
loop_
_entity_poly.entity_id
_entity_poly.type
_entity_poly.pdbx_seq_one_letter_code
_entity_poly.pdbx_strand_id
1 'polypeptide(L)' 'MTRKEDILDAMSGAYWFSTMDLMSAYYHVRMR' A
#
# COMPACT_ATOMS: atom_id res chain seq x y z
N MET A 1 -6.03 -6.77 10.67
CA MET A 1 -5.19 -6.85 9.46
C MET A 1 -6.14 -6.95 8.28
N THR A 2 -6.13 -5.96 7.38
CA THR A 2 -6.97 -5.97 6.18
C THR A 2 -6.49 -7.06 5.23
N ARG A 3 -7.41 -7.81 4.61
CA ARG A 3 -7.04 -8.82 3.62
C ARG A 3 -6.72 -8.12 2.30
N LYS A 4 -5.94 -8.79 1.44
CA LYS A 4 -5.61 -8.25 0.12
C LYS A 4 -6.87 -7.96 -0.71
N GLU A 5 -7.87 -8.83 -0.60
CA GLU A 5 -9.12 -8.75 -1.34
C GLU A 5 -9.90 -7.47 -1.03
N ASP A 6 -9.95 -7.08 0.25
CA ASP A 6 -10.61 -5.84 0.71
C ASP A 6 -9.99 -4.58 0.08
N ILE A 7 -8.67 -4.61 -0.17
CA ILE A 7 -7.94 -3.50 -0.78
C ILE A 7 -8.25 -3.42 -2.28
N LEU A 8 -8.34 -4.58 -2.95
CA LEU A 8 -8.66 -4.63 -4.38
C LEU A 8 -10.11 -4.17 -4.63
N ASP A 9 -11.05 -4.57 -3.78
CA ASP A 9 -12.43 -4.13 -3.84
C ASP A 9 -12.55 -2.60 -3.66
N ALA A 10 -11.81 -2.04 -2.69
CA ALA A 10 -11.76 -0.60 -2.47
C ALA A 10 -11.16 0.22 -3.63
N MET A 11 -10.36 -0.42 -4.49
CA MET A 11 -9.79 0.20 -5.70
C MET A 11 -10.70 0.09 -6.94
N SER A 12 -11.85 -0.60 -6.82
CA SER A 12 -12.81 -0.76 -7.90
C SER A 12 -13.33 0.60 -8.40
N GLY A 13 -13.36 0.78 -9.72
CA GLY A 13 -13.85 2.02 -10.36
C GLY A 13 -12.81 3.14 -10.53
N ALA A 14 -11.58 2.97 -10.00
CA ALA A 14 -10.49 3.89 -10.29
C ALA A 14 -9.90 3.62 -11.69
N TYR A 15 -9.64 4.70 -12.43
CA TYR A 15 -9.14 4.63 -13.80
C TYR A 15 -7.63 4.91 -13.92
N TRP A 16 -7.06 5.56 -12.92
CA TRP A 16 -5.63 5.92 -12.87
C TRP A 16 -5.02 5.50 -11.55
N PHE A 17 -3.89 4.80 -11.62
CA PHE A 17 -3.14 4.34 -10.46
C PHE A 17 -1.70 4.83 -10.54
N SER A 18 -1.12 5.14 -9.39
CA SER A 18 0.31 5.41 -9.24
C SER A 18 0.86 4.61 -8.07
N THR A 19 2.10 4.15 -8.21
CA THR A 19 2.80 3.38 -7.18
C THR A 19 3.99 4.17 -6.69
N MET A 20 4.12 4.32 -5.36
CA MET A 20 5.31 4.89 -4.72
C MET A 20 6.11 3.76 -4.08
N ASP A 21 7.34 3.56 -4.54
CA ASP A 21 8.27 2.67 -3.87
C ASP A 21 8.96 3.40 -2.71
N LEU A 22 8.88 2.81 -1.52
CA LEU A 22 9.47 3.37 -0.29
C LEU A 22 10.83 2.74 0.04
N MET A 23 11.47 2.06 -0.93
CA MET A 23 12.81 1.47 -0.82
C MET A 23 13.02 0.71 0.50
N SER A 24 12.07 -0.18 0.83
CA SER A 24 12.01 -0.90 2.10
C SER A 24 11.83 0.02 3.32
N ALA A 25 10.61 0.54 3.48
CA ALA A 25 10.17 1.43 4.56
C ALA A 25 10.54 0.95 5.98
N TYR A 26 10.82 -0.34 6.16
CA TYR A 26 11.31 -0.94 7.41
C TYR A 26 12.54 -0.23 8.00
N TYR A 27 13.46 0.26 7.16
CA TYR A 27 14.67 0.94 7.63
C TYR A 27 14.46 2.43 7.89
N HIS A 28 13.38 3.01 7.38
CA HIS A 28 13.01 4.40 7.64
C HIS A 28 12.34 4.56 9.01
N VAL A 29 11.73 3.49 9.54
CA VAL A 29 11.11 3.51 10.86
C VAL A 29 12.18 3.26 11.92
N ARG A 30 12.45 4.28 12.73
CA ARG A 30 13.33 4.15 13.90
C ARG A 30 12.67 3.24 14.93
N MET A 31 13.22 2.04 15.10
CA MET A 31 12.82 1.14 16.19
C MET A 31 13.33 1.69 17.53
N ARG A 32 12.47 1.75 18.54
CA ARG A 32 12.79 2.17 19.92
C ARG A 32 12.82 0.96 20.84
#